data_AF-A0A977KBL4-F1
#
_entry.id   AF-A0A977KBL4-F1
#
_cell.length_a   1.000
_cell.length_b   1.000
_cell.length_c   1.000
_cell.angle_alpha   90.00
_cell.angle_beta   90.00
_cell.angle_gamma   90.00
#
_symmetry.space_group_name_H-M   'P 1'
#
loop_
_entity.id
_entity.type
_entity.pdbx_description
1 polymer ?
#
loop_
_entity_poly.entity_id
_entity_poly.type
_entity_poly.pdbx_seq_one_letter_code
_entity_poly.pdbx_strand_id
1 'polypeptide(L)'
;MSWKPTFASKKLIKDYEPLRYYLELVKGTEWYDKAFLSRQDFEELVKEAKDLSTGKLGELWDKLTEKFMERIEPEKALQALKDAGYEVKSPEEARKRLAQILAGWLIEAGEEWDLIKFKDKE
;
A
#
# COMPACT_ATOMS: atom_id res chain seq x y z
N MET A 1 5.62 -19.98 -4.23
CA MET A 1 5.39 -19.00 -3.14
C MET A 1 5.06 -17.67 -3.79
N SER A 2 3.93 -17.05 -3.43
CA SER A 2 3.61 -15.67 -3.88
C SER A 2 4.55 -14.71 -3.16
N TRP A 3 5.10 -13.74 -3.90
CA TRP A 3 6.02 -12.75 -3.37
C TRP A 3 5.31 -11.84 -2.36
N LYS A 4 6.05 -11.32 -1.39
CA LYS A 4 5.57 -10.29 -0.46
C LYS A 4 6.71 -9.35 -0.09
N PRO A 5 6.42 -8.07 0.15
CA PRO A 5 7.43 -7.13 0.61
C PRO A 5 7.78 -7.37 2.09
N THR A 6 8.86 -6.75 2.56
CA THR A 6 9.36 -6.90 3.92
C THR A 6 8.30 -6.47 4.95
N PHE A 7 8.19 -7.22 6.05
CA PHE A 7 7.22 -6.95 7.13
C PHE A 7 5.73 -6.98 6.71
N ALA A 8 5.42 -7.48 5.52
CA ALA A 8 4.04 -7.79 5.16
C ALA A 8 3.55 -9.05 5.87
N SER A 9 2.43 -8.93 6.58
CA SER A 9 1.78 -10.02 7.31
C SER A 9 0.71 -10.74 6.47
N LYS A 10 0.24 -10.11 5.37
CA LYS A 10 -0.91 -10.55 4.57
C LYS A 10 -2.24 -10.60 5.33
N LYS A 11 -2.34 -9.91 6.47
CA LYS A 11 -3.59 -9.76 7.23
C LYS A 11 -4.60 -8.91 6.44
N LEU A 12 -4.15 -7.77 5.93
CA LEU A 12 -4.94 -6.82 5.15
C LEU A 12 -4.82 -7.07 3.64
N ILE A 13 -3.60 -7.25 3.13
CA ILE A 13 -3.35 -7.43 1.70
C ILE A 13 -3.05 -8.90 1.42
N LYS A 14 -3.99 -9.58 0.75
CA LYS A 14 -3.85 -11.01 0.44
C LYS A 14 -2.87 -11.29 -0.69
N ASP A 15 -2.79 -10.38 -1.65
CA ASP A 15 -1.98 -10.53 -2.84
C ASP A 15 -1.14 -9.27 -3.12
N TYR A 16 0.18 -9.47 -3.19
CA TYR A 16 1.17 -8.45 -3.45
C TYR A 16 1.77 -8.56 -4.86
N GLU A 17 1.32 -9.50 -5.69
CA GLU A 17 1.80 -9.64 -7.07
C GLU A 17 1.65 -8.35 -7.90
N PRO A 18 0.55 -7.56 -7.80
CA PRO A 18 0.46 -6.29 -8.51
C PRO A 18 1.59 -5.32 -8.15
N LEU A 19 1.96 -5.25 -6.88
CA LEU A 19 3.07 -4.40 -6.43
C LEU A 19 4.41 -4.91 -6.98
N ARG A 20 4.62 -6.23 -7.02
CA ARG A 20 5.83 -6.82 -7.61
C ARG A 20 5.97 -6.45 -9.08
N TYR A 21 4.92 -6.65 -9.88
CA TYR A 21 4.94 -6.29 -11.30
C TYR A 21 5.17 -4.80 -11.50
N TYR A 22 4.52 -3.97 -10.68
CA TYR A 22 4.71 -2.52 -10.73
C TYR A 22 6.18 -2.15 -10.49
N LEU A 23 6.81 -2.68 -9.44
CA LEU A 23 8.22 -2.43 -9.13
C LEU A 23 9.16 -2.80 -10.28
N GLU A 24 8.91 -3.92 -10.97
CA GLU A 24 9.69 -4.29 -12.15
C GLU A 24 9.47 -3.32 -13.33
N LEU A 25 8.23 -2.87 -13.54
CA LEU A 25 7.87 -1.94 -14.61
C LEU A 25 8.43 -0.52 -14.42
N VAL A 26 8.59 -0.08 -13.17
CA VAL A 26 9.13 1.25 -12.84
C VAL A 26 10.62 1.23 -12.48
N LYS A 27 11.26 0.05 -12.52
CA LYS A 27 12.68 -0.11 -12.23
C LYS A 27 13.54 0.78 -13.13
N GLY A 28 14.45 1.55 -12.52
CA GLY A 28 15.29 2.51 -13.23
C GLY A 28 14.61 3.83 -13.59
N THR A 29 13.39 4.08 -13.07
CA THR A 29 12.69 5.37 -13.18
C THR A 29 12.59 6.04 -11.80
N GLU A 30 12.24 7.33 -11.77
CA GLU A 30 11.99 8.07 -10.52
C GLU A 30 10.85 7.50 -9.65
N TRP A 31 10.00 6.64 -10.22
CA TRP A 31 8.87 6.03 -9.53
C TRP A 31 9.27 4.81 -8.69
N TYR A 32 10.45 4.24 -8.94
CA TYR A 32 10.90 3.03 -8.25
C TYR A 32 11.03 3.26 -6.75
N ASP A 33 11.82 4.27 -6.34
CA ASP A 33 12.02 4.57 -4.92
C ASP A 33 10.73 5.08 -4.27
N LYS A 34 9.90 5.80 -5.03
CA LYS A 34 8.57 6.26 -4.59
C LYS A 34 7.62 5.10 -4.30
N ALA A 35 7.84 3.90 -4.83
CA ALA A 35 6.97 2.74 -4.60
C ALA A 35 7.29 1.96 -3.31
N PHE A 36 8.36 2.33 -2.58
CA PHE A 36 8.72 1.70 -1.30
C PHE A 36 8.30 2.53 -0.10
N LEU A 37 7.99 1.88 1.02
CA LEU A 37 7.73 2.59 2.27
C LEU A 37 9.00 3.28 2.77
N SER A 38 8.88 4.58 3.05
CA SER A 38 9.94 5.39 3.63
C SER A 38 9.74 5.54 5.13
N ARG A 39 10.78 5.99 5.85
CA ARG A 39 10.68 6.33 7.28
C ARG A 39 9.57 7.36 7.55
N GLN A 40 9.42 8.34 6.66
CA GLN A 40 8.41 9.40 6.79
C GLN A 40 6.99 8.81 6.77
N ASP A 41 6.75 7.75 5.99
CA ASP A 41 5.45 7.09 5.95
C ASP A 41 5.07 6.47 7.30
N PHE A 42 6.03 5.88 8.01
CA PHE A 42 5.81 5.36 9.37
C PHE A 42 5.58 6.46 10.40
N GLU A 43 6.31 7.58 10.30
CA GLU A 43 6.11 8.73 11.18
C GLU A 43 4.69 9.33 11.00
N GLU A 44 4.23 9.42 9.75
CA GLU A 44 2.87 9.85 9.44
C GLU A 44 1.82 8.84 9.87
N LEU A 45 2.04 7.53 9.66
CA LEU A 45 1.16 6.47 10.16
C LEU A 45 0.92 6.61 11.66
N VAL A 46 1.98 6.81 12.45
CA VAL A 46 1.87 6.97 13.91
C VAL A 46 1.11 8.24 14.28
N LYS A 47 1.31 9.34 13.56
CA LYS A 47 0.59 10.59 13.78
C LYS A 47 -0.91 10.41 13.50
N GLU A 48 -1.24 9.87 12.33
CA GLU A 48 -2.62 9.65 11.89
C GLU A 48 -3.36 8.64 12.78
N ALA A 49 -2.67 7.59 13.23
CA ALA A 49 -3.23 6.61 14.14
C ALA A 49 -3.50 7.17 15.56
N LYS A 50 -2.78 8.22 15.99
CA LYS A 50 -3.04 8.92 17.26
C LYS A 50 -4.25 9.83 17.18
N ASP A 51 -4.42 10.51 16.04
CA ASP A 51 -5.52 11.45 15.82
C ASP A 51 -6.86 10.73 15.58
N LEU A 52 -6.81 9.49 15.08
CA LEU A 52 -7.98 8.62 14.96
C LEU A 52 -8.25 7.90 16.29
N SER A 53 -9.29 8.31 16.99
CA SER A 53 -9.85 7.54 18.11
C SER A 53 -10.02 6.06 17.71
N THR A 54 -9.53 5.15 18.53
CA THR A 54 -9.52 3.68 18.34
C THR A 54 -10.76 3.17 17.59
N GLY A 55 -10.57 2.61 16.39
CA GLY A 55 -11.61 1.90 15.64
C GLY A 55 -11.81 2.31 14.17
N LYS A 56 -11.10 3.31 13.66
CA LYS A 56 -11.29 3.84 12.30
C LYS A 56 -10.21 3.38 11.30
N LEU A 57 -9.90 2.07 11.26
CA LEU A 57 -8.91 1.50 10.33
C LEU A 57 -9.24 1.84 8.86
N GLY A 58 -10.53 1.84 8.49
CA GLY A 58 -10.97 2.23 7.14
C GLY A 58 -10.59 3.68 6.79
N GLU A 59 -10.84 4.63 7.68
CA GLU A 59 -10.50 6.04 7.44
C GLU A 59 -8.99 6.27 7.37
N LEU A 60 -8.21 5.56 8.20
CA LEU A 60 -6.76 5.57 8.09
C LEU A 60 -6.29 5.03 6.73
N TRP A 61 -6.85 3.90 6.31
CA TRP A 61 -6.50 3.28 5.04
C TRP A 61 -6.84 4.17 3.86
N ASP A 62 -8.03 4.78 3.84
CA ASP A 62 -8.44 5.71 2.78
C ASP A 62 -7.52 6.93 2.72
N LYS A 63 -7.21 7.53 3.88
CA LYS A 63 -6.31 8.70 3.94
C LYS A 63 -4.90 8.38 3.45
N LEU A 64 -4.35 7.25 3.85
CA LEU A 64 -3.04 6.79 3.37
C LEU A 64 -3.08 6.47 1.87
N THR A 65 -4.19 5.89 1.39
CA THR A 65 -4.39 5.60 -0.03
C THR A 65 -4.30 6.88 -0.86
N GLU A 66 -5.02 7.95 -0.50
CA GLU A 66 -4.97 9.21 -1.25
C GLU A 66 -3.54 9.76 -1.34
N LYS A 67 -2.79 9.71 -0.25
CA LYS A 67 -1.38 10.12 -0.22
C LYS A 67 -0.50 9.25 -1.14
N PHE A 68 -0.69 7.93 -1.12
CA PHE A 68 0.11 7.02 -1.96
C PHE A 68 -0.21 7.13 -3.45
N MET A 69 -1.38 7.64 -3.84
CA MET A 69 -1.69 7.86 -5.26
C MET A 69 -0.64 8.76 -5.92
N GLU A 70 -0.17 9.82 -5.26
CA GLU A 70 0.85 10.74 -5.81
C GLU A 70 2.20 10.08 -6.12
N ARG A 71 2.41 8.86 -5.61
CA ARG A 71 3.66 8.09 -5.74
C ARG A 71 3.57 6.98 -6.79
N ILE A 72 2.45 6.90 -7.49
CA ILE A 72 2.16 5.84 -8.44
C ILE A 72 1.90 6.46 -9.82
N GLU A 73 2.65 5.97 -10.81
CA GLU A 73 2.44 6.28 -12.21
C GLU A 73 1.23 5.47 -12.74
N PRO A 74 0.16 6.13 -13.24
CA PRO A 74 -1.09 5.48 -13.59
C PRO A 74 -0.98 4.39 -14.67
N GLU A 75 -0.18 4.60 -15.72
CA GLU A 75 -0.11 3.66 -16.85
C GLU A 75 0.63 2.37 -16.48
N LYS A 76 1.72 2.50 -15.72
CA LYS A 76 2.49 1.39 -15.15
C LYS A 76 1.66 0.63 -14.13
N ALA A 77 0.82 1.33 -13.36
CA ALA A 77 -0.12 0.71 -12.45
C ALA A 77 -1.15 -0.16 -13.18
N LEU A 78 -1.71 0.36 -14.27
CA LEU A 78 -2.65 -0.39 -15.10
C LEU A 78 -2.02 -1.65 -15.67
N GLN A 79 -0.81 -1.54 -16.21
CA GLN A 79 -0.08 -2.68 -16.75
C GLN A 79 0.22 -3.72 -15.66
N ALA A 80 0.71 -3.29 -14.50
CA ALA A 80 1.04 -4.18 -13.39
C ALA A 80 -0.16 -5.01 -12.89
N LEU A 81 -1.33 -4.38 -12.77
CA LEU A 81 -2.56 -5.06 -12.35
C LEU A 81 -3.04 -6.06 -13.42
N LYS A 82 -2.94 -5.72 -14.71
CA LYS A 82 -3.25 -6.65 -15.79
C LYS A 82 -2.30 -7.86 -15.80
N ASP A 83 -1.00 -7.63 -15.61
CA ASP A 83 0.01 -8.68 -15.55
C ASP A 83 -0.18 -9.59 -14.32
N ALA A 84 -0.72 -9.04 -13.24
CA ALA A 84 -1.15 -9.79 -12.06
C ALA A 84 -2.49 -10.52 -12.23
N GLY A 85 -3.16 -10.41 -13.38
CA GLY A 85 -4.43 -11.09 -13.68
C GLY A 85 -5.69 -10.35 -13.22
N TYR A 86 -5.59 -9.07 -12.87
CA TYR A 86 -6.74 -8.27 -12.45
C TYR A 86 -7.43 -7.60 -13.63
N GLU A 87 -8.75 -7.66 -13.65
CA GLU A 87 -9.57 -6.87 -14.57
C GLU A 87 -9.71 -5.44 -14.05
N VAL A 88 -8.95 -4.53 -14.65
CA VAL A 88 -8.98 -3.08 -14.39
C VAL A 88 -9.14 -2.34 -15.71
N LYS A 89 -10.04 -1.34 -15.72
CA LYS A 89 -10.46 -0.68 -16.97
C LYS A 89 -9.82 0.68 -17.19
N SER A 90 -9.27 1.30 -16.14
CA SER A 90 -8.68 2.63 -16.23
C SER A 90 -7.37 2.77 -15.45
N PRO A 91 -6.44 3.63 -15.91
CA PRO A 91 -5.20 3.96 -15.19
C PRO A 91 -5.46 4.48 -13.77
N GLU A 92 -6.47 5.32 -13.58
CA GLU A 92 -6.77 5.90 -12.26
C GLU A 92 -7.33 4.86 -11.27
N GLU A 93 -8.19 3.94 -11.75
CA GLU A 93 -8.64 2.80 -10.94
C GLU A 93 -7.44 1.95 -10.50
N ALA A 94 -6.54 1.67 -11.43
CA ALA A 94 -5.35 0.87 -11.18
C ALA A 94 -4.40 1.55 -10.18
N ARG A 95 -4.20 2.85 -10.34
CA ARG A 95 -3.44 3.69 -9.44
C ARG A 95 -4.01 3.66 -8.02
N LYS A 96 -5.33 3.82 -7.88
CA LYS A 96 -6.00 3.72 -6.58
C LYS A 96 -5.81 2.35 -5.95
N ARG A 97 -5.97 1.25 -6.70
CA ARG A 97 -5.76 -0.11 -6.18
C ARG A 97 -4.32 -0.35 -5.71
N LEU A 98 -3.32 0.10 -6.46
CA LEU A 98 -1.92 0.00 -6.02
C LEU A 98 -1.64 0.87 -4.79
N ALA A 99 -2.25 2.06 -4.71
CA ALA A 99 -2.15 2.91 -3.52
C ALA A 99 -2.75 2.24 -2.28
N GLN A 100 -3.87 1.53 -2.44
CA GLN A 100 -4.47 0.73 -1.37
C GLN A 100 -3.54 -0.39 -0.91
N ILE A 101 -2.84 -1.05 -1.84
CA ILE A 101 -1.82 -2.06 -1.51
C ILE A 101 -0.67 -1.45 -0.71
N LEU A 102 -0.16 -0.28 -1.11
CA LEU A 102 0.90 0.41 -0.36
C LEU A 102 0.44 0.85 1.04
N ALA A 103 -0.78 1.39 1.15
CA ALA A 103 -1.35 1.77 2.44
C ALA A 103 -1.56 0.56 3.36
N GLY A 104 -2.09 -0.55 2.82
CA GLY A 104 -2.23 -1.80 3.57
C GLY A 104 -0.89 -2.36 4.00
N TRP A 105 0.13 -2.31 3.13
CA TRP A 105 1.50 -2.72 3.49
C TRP A 105 2.06 -1.88 4.64
N LEU A 106 1.87 -0.55 4.61
CA LEU A 106 2.32 0.34 5.68
C LEU A 106 1.66 0.00 7.02
N ILE A 107 0.36 -0.28 7.00
CA ILE A 107 -0.39 -0.65 8.20
C ILE A 107 0.10 -2.00 8.73
N GLU A 108 0.23 -3.02 7.88
CA GLU A 108 0.76 -4.34 8.27
C GLU A 108 2.17 -4.22 8.87
N ALA A 109 3.07 -3.47 8.22
CA ALA A 109 4.43 -3.28 8.70
C ALA A 109 4.47 -2.49 10.03
N GLY A 110 3.60 -1.48 10.18
CA GLY A 110 3.48 -0.74 11.43
C GLY A 110 2.97 -1.57 12.60
N GLU A 111 2.04 -2.50 12.34
CA GLU A 111 1.56 -3.46 13.35
C GLU A 111 2.65 -4.46 13.74
N GLU A 112 3.36 -5.03 12.76
CA GLU A 112 4.48 -5.97 13.01
C GLU A 112 5.63 -5.34 13.82
N TRP A 113 5.76 -4.01 13.78
CA TRP A 113 6.74 -3.24 14.55
C TRP A 113 6.20 -2.64 15.85
N ASP A 114 4.97 -2.98 16.27
CA ASP A 114 4.31 -2.46 17.48
C ASP A 114 4.12 -0.92 17.45
N LEU A 115 4.20 -0.28 16.27
CA LEU A 115 4.01 1.17 16.12
C LEU A 115 2.54 1.57 16.27
N ILE A 116 1.65 0.68 15.87
CA ILE A 116 0.20 0.81 15.99
C ILE A 116 -0.40 -0.52 16.44
N LYS A 117 -1.48 -0.45 17.21
CA LYS A 117 -2.25 -1.63 17.63
C LYS A 117 -3.71 -1.41 17.30
N PHE A 118 -4.22 -2.19 16.36
CA PHE A 118 -5.67 -2.34 16.23
C PHE A 118 -6.10 -3.43 17.19
N LYS A 119 -7.05 -3.11 18.08
CA LYS A 119 -7.76 -4.16 18.79
C LYS A 119 -8.66 -4.83 17.76
N ASP A 120 -8.38 -6.06 17.39
CA ASP A 120 -9.41 -6.94 16.85
C ASP A 120 -10.56 -6.92 17.85
N LYS A 121 -11.73 -6.45 17.40
CA LYS A 121 -12.96 -6.68 18.14
C LYS A 121 -13.31 -8.15 17.93
N GLU A 122 -12.82 -9.00 18.83
CA GLU A 122 -13.51 -10.24 19.20
C GLU A 122 -14.50 -9.95 20.33
#